data_AF-A0A965YX17-F1
#
_entry.id   AF-A0A965YX17-F1
#
_cell.length_a   1.000
_cell.length_b   1.000
_cell.length_c   1.000
_cell.angle_alpha   90.00
_cell.angle_beta   90.00
_cell.angle_gamma   90.00
#
_symmetry.space_group_name_H-M   'P 1'
#
loop_
_entity.id
_entity.type
_entity.pdbx_description
1 polymer ?
#
loop_
_entity_poly.entity_id
_entity_poly.type
_entity_poly.pdbx_seq_one_letter_code
_entity_poly.pdbx_strand_id
1 'polypeptide(L)'
;MFELKRFLDEKANQYNQPSFIGNDPIAIPHLFAERQDREIAGLFAALLAWGQRKTILAKSRELMGRMGNEPFRFVREHGKEDLRGLLGFKHRTFNDTDLLFFIRFLQRHYSRFDSLEDAFLSGQDHFQSIEDSLIRFQHTFFNDPYAPVRTRKHVASPARNATCKRLNMYLRWMVRSDERGVDFGIWKRIPQRELICPLDLHVDRTARALGLITRRQTDWKTAWQLTESLRRFDREDPVKYDFALFGLSVAGDSLTEGYSPPCSIR
;
A
#
# COMPACT_ATOMS: atom_id res chain seq x y z
N MET A 1 -26.94 2.84 10.42
CA MET A 1 -25.67 3.58 10.25
C MET A 1 -24.84 3.57 11.53
N PHE A 2 -25.42 3.92 12.68
CA PHE A 2 -24.74 3.87 13.99
C PHE A 2 -24.21 2.48 14.36
N GLU A 3 -25.04 1.44 14.23
CA GLU A 3 -24.62 0.05 14.50
C GLU A 3 -23.45 -0.42 13.64
N LEU A 4 -23.48 -0.13 12.33
CA LEU A 4 -22.40 -0.48 11.41
C LEU A 4 -21.09 0.24 11.77
N LYS A 5 -21.17 1.53 12.13
CA LYS A 5 -19.99 2.28 12.59
C LYS A 5 -19.39 1.62 13.83
N ARG A 6 -20.21 1.34 14.84
CA ARG A 6 -19.77 0.70 16.10
C ARG A 6 -19.09 -0.64 15.83
N PHE A 7 -19.69 -1.48 14.99
CA PHE A 7 -19.13 -2.76 14.58
C PHE A 7 -17.78 -2.60 13.85
N LEU A 8 -17.68 -1.67 12.90
CA LEU A 8 -16.44 -1.41 12.18
C LEU A 8 -15.34 -0.83 13.08
N ASP A 9 -15.68 0.04 14.04
CA ASP A 9 -14.72 0.57 15.03
C ASP A 9 -14.20 -0.54 15.94
N GLU A 10 -15.07 -1.43 16.42
CA GLU A 10 -14.69 -2.59 17.23
C GLU A 10 -13.74 -3.50 16.47
N LYS A 11 -14.09 -3.85 15.22
CA LYS A 11 -13.24 -4.72 14.38
C LYS A 11 -11.93 -4.05 13.98
N ALA A 12 -11.94 -2.75 13.70
CA ALA A 12 -10.70 -2.01 13.44
C ALA A 12 -9.78 -2.06 14.66
N ASN A 13 -10.31 -1.88 15.87
CA ASN A 13 -9.55 -1.98 17.11
C ASN A 13 -9.06 -3.41 17.41
N GLN A 14 -9.86 -4.42 17.08
CA GLN A 14 -9.50 -5.83 17.24
C GLN A 14 -8.30 -6.20 16.36
N TYR A 15 -8.29 -5.74 15.11
CA TYR A 15 -7.30 -6.13 14.11
C TYR A 15 -6.10 -5.18 14.00
N ASN A 16 -6.25 -3.89 14.32
CA ASN A 16 -5.14 -2.93 14.37
C ASN A 16 -4.35 -3.09 15.68
N GLN A 17 -3.57 -4.15 15.77
CA GLN A 17 -2.72 -4.50 16.92
C GLN A 17 -1.34 -4.93 16.43
N PRO A 18 -0.27 -4.84 17.25
CA PRO A 18 1.07 -5.27 16.85
C PRO A 18 1.17 -6.71 16.33
N SER A 19 0.27 -7.59 16.76
CA SER A 19 0.17 -8.97 16.26
C SER A 19 -0.19 -9.06 14.77
N PHE A 20 -0.76 -8.00 14.18
CA PHE A 20 -0.99 -7.86 12.74
C PHE A 20 0.32 -7.88 11.95
N ILE A 21 1.38 -7.27 12.49
CA ILE A 21 2.63 -7.00 11.78
C ILE A 21 3.25 -8.30 11.28
N GLY A 22 3.46 -9.30 12.16
CA GLY A 22 4.29 -10.47 11.85
C GLY A 22 3.84 -11.29 10.64
N ASN A 23 2.56 -11.21 10.28
CA ASN A 23 1.97 -11.92 9.14
C ASN A 23 1.70 -11.01 7.95
N ASP A 24 1.78 -9.69 8.08
CA ASP A 24 1.49 -8.76 6.98
C ASP A 24 2.77 -8.28 6.29
N PRO A 25 2.77 -7.98 4.98
CA PRO A 25 3.93 -7.42 4.30
C PRO A 25 4.52 -6.16 4.95
N ILE A 26 3.76 -5.41 5.76
CA ILE A 26 4.28 -4.31 6.58
C ILE A 26 5.40 -4.75 7.56
N ALA A 27 5.51 -6.04 7.88
CA ALA A 27 6.64 -6.58 8.67
C ALA A 27 8.01 -6.23 8.09
N ILE A 28 8.11 -6.06 6.77
CA ILE A 28 9.37 -5.85 6.07
C ILE A 28 9.96 -4.46 6.39
N PRO A 29 9.24 -3.34 6.20
CA PRO A 29 9.75 -2.04 6.63
C PRO A 29 9.95 -1.95 8.16
N HIS A 30 9.21 -2.72 8.97
CA HIS A 30 9.42 -2.78 10.43
C HIS A 30 10.78 -3.37 10.84
N LEU A 31 11.53 -3.96 9.93
CA LEU A 31 12.91 -4.43 10.19
C LEU A 31 13.92 -3.27 10.30
N PHE A 32 13.54 -2.06 9.89
CA PHE A 32 14.46 -0.94 9.74
C PHE A 32 14.11 0.22 10.67
N ALA A 33 15.14 0.95 11.12
CA ALA A 33 15.00 2.15 11.93
C ALA A 33 15.05 3.43 11.07
N GLU A 34 15.93 3.44 10.06
CA GLU A 34 16.11 4.59 9.16
C GLU A 34 14.87 4.82 8.28
N ARG A 35 14.51 6.09 8.09
CA ARG A 35 13.29 6.48 7.35
C ARG A 35 13.34 5.99 5.91
N GLN A 36 14.46 6.22 5.23
CA GLN A 36 14.65 5.89 3.81
C GLN A 36 14.66 4.37 3.59
N ASP A 37 15.21 3.60 4.54
CA ASP A 37 15.12 2.15 4.50
C ASP A 37 13.67 1.67 4.62
N ARG A 38 12.89 2.22 5.56
CA ARG A 38 11.45 1.93 5.67
C ARG A 38 10.69 2.25 4.40
N GLU A 39 10.99 3.39 3.78
CA GLU A 39 10.36 3.82 2.54
C GLU A 39 10.65 2.83 1.40
N ILE A 40 11.91 2.44 1.20
CA ILE A 40 12.32 1.51 0.14
C ILE A 40 11.79 0.10 0.39
N ALA A 41 11.99 -0.41 1.61
CA ALA A 41 11.54 -1.72 2.03
C ALA A 41 10.01 -1.84 1.94
N GLY A 42 9.30 -0.79 2.38
CA GLY A 42 7.84 -0.69 2.29
C GLY A 42 7.35 -0.67 0.85
N LEU A 43 8.01 0.09 -0.05
CA LEU A 43 7.63 0.12 -1.45
C LEU A 43 7.75 -1.28 -2.07
N PHE A 44 8.89 -1.96 -1.89
CA PHE A 44 9.07 -3.31 -2.42
C PHE A 44 8.09 -4.32 -1.80
N ALA A 45 7.88 -4.29 -0.48
CA ALA A 45 6.91 -5.15 0.19
C ALA A 45 5.50 -4.98 -0.37
N ALA A 46 5.07 -3.73 -0.59
CA ALA A 46 3.76 -3.44 -1.15
C ALA A 46 3.63 -3.89 -2.62
N LEU A 47 4.66 -3.66 -3.43
CA LEU A 47 4.66 -4.07 -4.85
C LEU A 47 4.61 -5.58 -5.02
N LEU A 48 5.31 -6.31 -4.15
CA LEU A 48 5.37 -7.76 -4.13
C LEU A 48 4.15 -8.40 -3.48
N ALA A 49 3.24 -7.64 -2.86
CA ALA A 49 2.06 -8.12 -2.15
C ALA A 49 0.95 -8.70 -3.07
N TRP A 50 1.29 -9.67 -3.91
CA TRP A 50 0.36 -10.56 -4.60
C TRP A 50 0.85 -12.01 -4.55
N GLY A 51 -0.09 -12.92 -4.27
CA GLY A 51 0.20 -14.34 -4.06
C GLY A 51 0.13 -14.72 -2.57
N GLN A 52 0.75 -15.84 -2.22
CA GLN A 52 0.72 -16.37 -0.87
C GLN A 52 1.54 -15.51 0.09
N ARG A 53 0.94 -15.16 1.23
CA ARG A 53 1.54 -14.31 2.28
C ARG A 53 2.93 -14.75 2.72
N LYS A 54 3.11 -16.05 2.99
CA LYS A 54 4.43 -16.61 3.35
C LYS A 54 5.48 -16.38 2.27
N THR A 55 5.11 -16.54 0.99
CA THR A 55 5.99 -16.29 -0.16
C THR A 55 6.33 -14.81 -0.30
N ILE A 56 5.35 -13.92 -0.11
CA ILE A 56 5.56 -12.47 -0.17
C ILE A 56 6.62 -12.07 0.87
N LEU A 57 6.43 -12.46 2.13
CA LEU A 57 7.37 -12.16 3.20
C LEU A 57 8.76 -12.75 2.94
N ALA A 58 8.83 -14.01 2.51
CA ALA A 58 10.10 -14.66 2.19
C ALA A 58 10.84 -13.94 1.06
N LYS A 59 10.14 -13.55 -0.02
CA LYS A 59 10.74 -12.86 -1.17
C LYS A 59 11.14 -11.43 -0.85
N SER A 60 10.36 -10.71 -0.05
CA SER A 60 10.74 -9.39 0.41
C SER A 60 11.97 -9.44 1.32
N ARG A 61 12.07 -10.40 2.25
CA ARG A 61 13.28 -10.61 3.06
C ARG A 61 14.49 -11.01 2.23
N GLU A 62 14.31 -11.91 1.26
CA GLU A 62 15.37 -12.28 0.31
C GLU A 62 15.89 -11.03 -0.42
N LEU A 63 15.01 -10.16 -0.88
CA LEU A 63 15.39 -8.93 -1.57
C LEU A 63 16.16 -7.97 -0.66
N MET A 64 15.70 -7.76 0.57
CA MET A 64 16.42 -6.93 1.55
C MET A 64 17.81 -7.52 1.86
N GLY A 65 17.90 -8.84 2.01
CA GLY A 65 19.19 -9.53 2.22
C GLY A 65 20.14 -9.39 1.04
N ARG A 66 19.65 -9.40 -0.21
CA ARG A 66 20.47 -9.11 -1.40
C ARG A 66 21.00 -7.67 -1.43
N MET A 67 20.36 -6.75 -0.70
CA MET A 67 20.83 -5.38 -0.49
C MET A 67 21.64 -5.21 0.81
N GLY A 68 22.10 -6.32 1.42
CA GLY A 68 22.85 -6.27 2.68
C GLY A 68 22.03 -5.87 3.90
N ASN A 69 20.69 -5.81 3.79
CA ASN A 69 19.81 -5.17 4.77
C ASN A 69 20.16 -3.69 5.03
N GLU A 70 20.69 -3.00 4.02
CA GLU A 70 20.90 -1.55 4.03
C GLU A 70 20.32 -0.96 2.72
N PRO A 71 19.00 -1.09 2.45
CA PRO A 71 18.43 -0.80 1.14
C PRO A 71 18.65 0.65 0.67
N PHE A 72 18.66 1.63 1.56
CA PHE A 72 18.96 3.02 1.22
C PHE A 72 20.41 3.22 0.77
N ARG A 73 21.36 2.72 1.56
CA ARG A 73 22.78 2.74 1.21
C ARG A 73 23.02 2.02 -0.11
N PHE A 74 22.45 0.83 -0.30
CA PHE A 74 22.52 0.09 -1.56
C PHE A 74 22.01 0.95 -2.74
N VAL A 75 20.84 1.56 -2.61
CA VAL A 75 20.27 2.41 -3.65
C VAL A 75 21.19 3.59 -3.99
N ARG A 76 21.81 4.21 -2.99
CA ARG A 76 22.70 5.38 -3.15
C ARG A 76 24.07 5.02 -3.72
N GLU A 77 24.63 3.89 -3.30
CA GLU A 77 26.08 3.61 -3.43
C GLU A 77 26.41 2.36 -4.26
N HIS A 78 25.41 1.60 -4.75
CA HIS A 78 25.68 0.35 -5.47
C HIS A 78 26.66 0.53 -6.64
N GLY A 79 27.59 -0.42 -6.75
CA GLY A 79 28.43 -0.64 -7.91
C GLY A 79 27.83 -1.66 -8.88
N LYS A 80 28.62 -2.02 -9.90
CA LYS A 80 28.21 -3.02 -10.91
C LYS A 80 28.06 -4.42 -10.32
N GLU A 81 28.93 -4.82 -9.39
CA GLU A 81 28.86 -6.14 -8.76
C GLU A 81 27.66 -6.28 -7.83
N ASP A 82 27.30 -5.21 -7.11
CA ASP A 82 26.10 -5.16 -6.28
C ASP A 82 24.83 -5.38 -7.11
N LEU A 83 24.74 -4.72 -8.27
CA LEU A 83 23.65 -4.93 -9.23
C LEU A 83 23.62 -6.35 -9.78
N ARG A 84 24.77 -6.99 -9.99
CA ARG A 84 24.83 -8.42 -10.37
C ARG A 84 24.25 -9.32 -9.28
N GLY A 85 24.44 -8.98 -8.00
CA GLY A 85 23.84 -9.68 -6.86
C GLY A 85 22.30 -9.69 -6.86
N LEU A 86 21.68 -8.72 -7.54
CA LEU A 86 20.22 -8.67 -7.70
C LEU A 86 19.69 -9.61 -8.79
N LEU A 87 20.54 -10.09 -9.70
CA LEU A 87 20.12 -10.93 -10.81
C LEU A 87 19.56 -12.27 -10.33
N GLY A 88 18.62 -12.82 -11.10
CA GLY A 88 17.88 -14.03 -10.75
C GLY A 88 16.78 -13.81 -9.69
N PHE A 89 16.57 -12.58 -9.21
CA PHE A 89 15.44 -12.29 -8.33
C PHE A 89 14.12 -12.33 -9.11
N LYS A 90 13.21 -13.21 -8.69
CA LYS A 90 11.89 -13.33 -9.30
C LYS A 90 10.81 -13.50 -8.24
N HIS A 91 9.71 -12.79 -8.45
CA HIS A 91 8.46 -12.98 -7.73
C HIS A 91 7.30 -12.89 -8.70
N ARG A 92 6.72 -14.05 -9.04
CA ARG A 92 5.59 -14.17 -9.97
C ARG A 92 5.96 -13.54 -11.34
N THR A 93 5.41 -12.38 -11.70
CA THR A 93 5.77 -11.70 -12.96
C THR A 93 6.77 -10.54 -12.80
N PHE A 94 7.19 -10.24 -11.58
CA PHE A 94 8.27 -9.29 -11.28
C PHE A 94 9.63 -10.00 -11.41
N ASN A 95 10.56 -9.42 -12.17
CA ASN A 95 11.87 -10.02 -12.42
C ASN A 95 13.01 -8.99 -12.44
N ASP A 96 14.20 -9.44 -12.78
CA ASP A 96 15.44 -8.65 -12.87
C ASP A 96 15.27 -7.31 -13.62
N THR A 97 14.58 -7.30 -14.78
CA THR A 97 14.36 -6.05 -15.54
C THR A 97 13.56 -5.04 -14.73
N ASP A 98 12.51 -5.50 -14.05
CA ASP A 98 11.69 -4.65 -13.21
C ASP A 98 12.52 -4.18 -12.00
N LEU A 99 13.18 -5.10 -11.30
CA LEU A 99 13.99 -4.79 -10.12
C LEU A 99 15.07 -3.76 -10.41
N LEU A 100 15.89 -3.97 -11.44
CA LEU A 100 16.96 -3.06 -11.81
C LEU A 100 16.42 -1.67 -12.20
N PHE A 101 15.26 -1.61 -12.86
CA PHE A 101 14.63 -0.32 -13.15
C PHE A 101 14.10 0.37 -11.89
N PHE A 102 13.55 -0.37 -10.92
CA PHE A 102 13.17 0.16 -9.61
C PHE A 102 14.38 0.75 -8.88
N ILE A 103 15.52 0.05 -8.85
CA ILE A 103 16.76 0.57 -8.24
C ILE A 103 17.23 1.84 -8.95
N ARG A 104 17.22 1.85 -10.28
CA ARG A 104 17.55 3.05 -11.06
C ARG A 104 16.62 4.22 -10.76
N PHE A 105 15.31 3.98 -10.62
CA PHE A 105 14.36 5.02 -10.22
C PHE A 105 14.70 5.54 -8.82
N LEU A 106 14.87 4.66 -7.84
CA LEU A 106 15.15 5.04 -6.45
C LEU A 106 16.48 5.80 -6.35
N GLN A 107 17.53 5.39 -7.07
CA GLN A 107 18.81 6.09 -7.07
C GLN A 107 18.67 7.53 -7.61
N ARG A 108 17.96 7.70 -8.73
CA ARG A 108 17.69 9.04 -9.31
C ARG A 108 16.81 9.90 -8.41
N HIS A 109 15.89 9.27 -7.68
CA HIS A 109 15.01 9.96 -6.74
C HIS A 109 15.81 10.45 -5.53
N TYR A 110 16.49 9.53 -4.85
CA TYR A 110 17.23 9.84 -3.64
C TYR A 110 18.50 10.65 -3.87
N SER A 111 19.00 10.80 -5.11
CA SER A 111 20.05 11.77 -5.41
C SER A 111 19.56 13.23 -5.38
N ARG A 112 18.24 13.45 -5.37
CA ARG A 112 17.61 14.78 -5.43
C ARG A 112 16.74 15.11 -4.22
N PHE A 113 16.15 14.08 -3.61
CA PHE A 113 15.20 14.22 -2.51
C PHE A 113 15.60 13.32 -1.34
N ASP A 114 15.26 13.74 -0.13
CA ASP A 114 15.61 13.01 1.09
C ASP A 114 14.52 11.98 1.51
N SER A 115 13.32 12.08 0.94
CA SER A 115 12.20 11.17 1.21
C SER A 115 11.52 10.75 -0.09
N LEU A 116 11.02 9.52 -0.12
CA LEU A 116 10.19 9.04 -1.22
C LEU A 116 8.79 9.69 -1.28
N GLU A 117 8.37 10.39 -0.23
CA GLU A 117 7.13 11.21 -0.23
C GLU A 117 7.16 12.23 -1.39
N ASP A 118 8.33 12.80 -1.70
CA ASP A 118 8.51 13.77 -2.78
C ASP A 118 8.13 13.20 -4.17
N ALA A 119 8.22 11.89 -4.37
CA ALA A 119 7.83 11.27 -5.63
C ALA A 119 6.32 11.31 -5.86
N PHE A 120 5.53 11.31 -4.78
CA PHE A 120 4.06 11.42 -4.81
C PHE A 120 3.57 12.86 -4.87
N LEU A 121 4.44 13.83 -4.57
CA LEU A 121 4.14 15.26 -4.65
C LEU A 121 4.79 15.93 -5.87
N SER A 122 5.62 15.20 -6.64
CA SER A 122 6.44 15.73 -7.75
C SER A 122 7.31 16.92 -7.35
N GLY A 123 7.76 16.98 -6.09
CA GLY A 123 8.50 18.13 -5.54
C GLY A 123 7.70 19.44 -5.45
N GLN A 124 6.36 19.37 -5.48
CA GLN A 124 5.50 20.49 -5.13
C GLN A 124 5.25 20.51 -3.62
N ASP A 125 5.17 21.71 -3.03
CA ASP A 125 4.90 21.87 -1.60
C ASP A 125 3.43 21.59 -1.23
N HIS A 126 2.53 21.53 -2.20
CA HIS A 126 1.10 21.42 -1.95
C HIS A 126 0.51 20.09 -2.44
N PHE A 127 -0.09 19.37 -1.51
CA PHE A 127 -0.92 18.19 -1.78
C PHE A 127 -2.25 18.60 -2.44
N GLN A 128 -2.58 18.01 -3.58
CA GLN A 128 -3.85 18.23 -4.30
C GLN A 128 -4.89 17.15 -3.97
N SER A 129 -4.59 15.90 -4.31
CA SER A 129 -5.42 14.73 -4.03
C SER A 129 -4.57 13.46 -4.09
N ILE A 130 -5.03 12.36 -3.47
CA ILE A 130 -4.34 11.06 -3.60
C ILE A 130 -4.38 10.56 -5.05
N GLU A 131 -5.44 10.85 -5.79
CA GLU A 131 -5.53 10.50 -7.21
C GLU A 131 -4.39 11.13 -8.00
N ASP A 132 -4.23 12.44 -7.85
CA ASP A 132 -3.16 13.21 -8.50
C ASP A 132 -1.79 12.71 -8.04
N SER A 133 -1.60 12.45 -6.74
CA SER A 133 -0.34 11.92 -6.22
C SER A 133 0.04 10.57 -6.82
N LEU A 134 -0.91 9.65 -7.02
CA LEU A 134 -0.66 8.35 -7.66
C LEU A 134 -0.36 8.50 -9.16
N ILE A 135 -1.06 9.39 -9.86
CA ILE A 135 -0.80 9.70 -11.27
C ILE A 135 0.60 10.28 -11.40
N ARG A 136 0.93 11.29 -10.60
CA ARG A 136 2.24 11.94 -10.53
C ARG A 136 3.35 10.96 -10.21
N PHE A 137 3.17 10.10 -9.20
CA PHE A 137 4.15 9.06 -8.88
C PHE A 137 4.44 8.18 -10.10
N GLN A 138 3.41 7.70 -10.79
CA GLN A 138 3.58 6.89 -12.01
C GLN A 138 4.33 7.64 -13.12
N HIS A 139 4.01 8.92 -13.33
CA HIS A 139 4.69 9.77 -14.30
C HIS A 139 6.16 9.96 -13.94
N THR A 140 6.48 10.37 -12.71
CA THR A 140 7.85 10.54 -12.21
C THR A 140 8.64 9.24 -12.31
N PHE A 141 8.01 8.11 -11.94
CA PHE A 141 8.63 6.78 -11.97
C PHE A 141 9.13 6.39 -13.35
N PHE A 142 8.30 6.61 -14.38
CA PHE A 142 8.63 6.30 -15.78
C PHE A 142 9.18 7.49 -16.57
N ASN A 143 9.52 8.60 -15.92
CA ASN A 143 10.24 9.70 -16.55
C ASN A 143 11.72 9.33 -16.71
N ASP A 144 11.99 8.32 -17.54
CA ASP A 144 13.30 7.84 -17.92
C ASP A 144 13.26 7.37 -19.38
N PRO A 145 14.19 7.79 -20.24
CA PRO A 145 14.28 7.30 -21.62
C PRO A 145 14.39 5.76 -21.74
N TYR A 146 14.93 5.10 -20.71
CA TYR A 146 15.14 3.66 -20.66
C TYR A 146 14.04 2.91 -19.89
N ALA A 147 12.91 3.56 -19.59
CA ALA A 147 11.78 2.96 -18.89
C ALA A 147 11.21 1.72 -19.62
N PRO A 148 11.33 0.50 -19.06
CA PRO A 148 10.82 -0.69 -19.72
C PRO A 148 9.29 -0.70 -19.75
N VAL A 149 8.72 -0.90 -20.94
CA VAL A 149 7.25 -0.98 -21.11
C VAL A 149 6.63 -2.03 -20.19
N ARG A 150 7.28 -3.19 -20.03
CA ARG A 150 6.81 -4.28 -19.16
C ARG A 150 6.63 -3.86 -17.70
N THR A 151 7.45 -2.93 -17.22
CA THR A 151 7.51 -2.57 -15.79
C THR A 151 6.31 -1.70 -15.41
N ARG A 152 5.66 -1.05 -16.40
CA ARG A 152 4.44 -0.24 -16.21
C ARG A 152 3.27 -0.98 -15.57
N LYS A 153 3.24 -2.31 -15.61
CA LYS A 153 2.21 -3.11 -14.93
C LYS A 153 2.39 -3.18 -13.40
N HIS A 154 3.58 -2.86 -12.90
CA HIS A 154 3.90 -2.93 -11.47
C HIS A 154 3.54 -1.65 -10.71
N VAL A 155 3.51 -0.51 -11.39
CA VAL A 155 3.10 0.79 -10.84
C VAL A 155 1.73 1.15 -11.43
N ALA A 156 0.66 0.76 -10.73
CA ALA A 156 -0.71 1.03 -11.15
C ALA A 156 -1.04 2.53 -11.03
N SER A 157 -2.05 2.99 -11.78
CA SER A 157 -2.46 4.39 -11.75
C SER A 157 -3.97 4.57 -11.94
N PRO A 158 -4.58 5.53 -11.22
CA PRO A 158 -5.99 5.91 -11.38
C PRO A 158 -6.34 6.35 -12.80
N ALA A 159 -5.40 6.97 -13.53
CA ALA A 159 -5.60 7.38 -14.93
C ALA A 159 -5.92 6.19 -15.87
N ARG A 160 -5.59 4.95 -15.45
CA ARG A 160 -5.95 3.70 -16.15
C ARG A 160 -7.11 2.97 -15.49
N ASN A 161 -7.86 3.66 -14.63
CA ASN A 161 -8.96 3.16 -13.80
C ASN A 161 -8.58 1.98 -12.87
N ALA A 162 -7.29 1.82 -12.54
CA ALA A 162 -6.84 0.77 -11.63
C ALA A 162 -7.14 1.13 -10.17
N THR A 163 -7.52 0.14 -9.34
CA THR A 163 -7.78 0.35 -7.89
C THR A 163 -6.55 0.85 -7.12
N CYS A 164 -5.36 0.70 -7.69
CA CYS A 164 -4.08 1.07 -7.07
C CYS A 164 -3.83 0.44 -5.69
N LYS A 165 -4.48 -0.70 -5.39
CA LYS A 165 -4.44 -1.36 -4.07
C LYS A 165 -3.08 -1.39 -3.40
N ARG A 166 -2.04 -1.81 -4.13
CA ARG A 166 -0.68 -1.94 -3.58
C ARG A 166 -0.09 -0.59 -3.18
N LEU A 167 -0.28 0.45 -4.00
CA LEU A 167 0.19 1.80 -3.66
C LEU A 167 -0.66 2.43 -2.56
N ASN A 168 -1.98 2.21 -2.54
CA ASN A 168 -2.84 2.65 -1.44
C ASN A 168 -2.42 2.00 -0.11
N MET A 169 -2.07 0.71 -0.13
CA MET A 169 -1.56 -0.01 1.04
C MET A 169 -0.23 0.58 1.52
N TYR A 170 0.69 0.87 0.58
CA TYR A 170 1.94 1.55 0.89
C TYR A 170 1.72 2.96 1.48
N LEU A 171 0.83 3.75 0.87
CA LEU A 171 0.47 5.08 1.37
C LEU A 171 -0.14 5.02 2.76
N ARG A 172 -1.01 4.03 3.05
CA ARG A 172 -1.52 3.81 4.41
C ARG A 172 -0.36 3.64 5.38
N TRP A 173 0.58 2.73 5.09
CA TRP A 173 1.71 2.47 5.97
C TRP A 173 2.58 3.72 6.21
N MET A 174 2.85 4.51 5.17
CA MET A 174 3.77 5.65 5.27
C MET A 174 3.11 6.90 5.86
N VAL A 175 1.81 7.14 5.58
CA VAL A 175 1.11 8.39 5.92
C VAL A 175 0.24 8.27 7.16
N ARG A 176 -0.49 7.16 7.32
CA ARG A 176 -1.42 7.00 8.44
C ARG A 176 -0.63 6.87 9.73
N SER A 177 -1.00 7.64 10.73
CA SER A 177 -0.42 7.56 12.06
C SER A 177 -1.44 6.92 12.98
N ASP A 178 -1.10 5.80 13.61
CA ASP A 178 -1.93 5.20 14.65
C ASP A 178 -1.21 5.13 16.00
N GLU A 179 -1.99 4.98 17.05
CA GLU A 179 -1.50 4.87 18.43
C GLU A 179 -0.98 3.47 18.76
N ARG A 180 -1.05 2.52 17.81
CA ARG A 180 -0.74 1.10 18.01
C ARG A 180 0.63 0.71 17.45
N GLY A 181 1.24 1.59 16.65
CA GLY A 181 2.54 1.39 16.02
C GLY A 181 2.52 0.42 14.84
N VAL A 182 1.34 0.17 14.23
CA VAL A 182 1.26 -0.68 13.04
C VAL A 182 1.67 0.11 11.80
N ASP A 183 0.93 1.17 11.47
CA ASP A 183 1.34 2.11 10.42
C ASP A 183 2.41 3.09 10.96
N PHE A 184 3.33 3.53 10.11
CA PHE A 184 4.50 4.31 10.52
C PHE A 184 4.20 5.81 10.67
N GLY A 185 3.32 6.35 9.84
CA GLY A 185 3.02 7.79 9.81
C GLY A 185 4.24 8.69 9.62
N ILE A 186 5.27 8.25 8.89
CA ILE A 186 6.51 9.02 8.67
C ILE A 186 6.37 10.11 7.60
N TRP A 187 5.34 10.05 6.77
CA TRP A 187 4.99 11.06 5.76
C TRP A 187 3.95 12.02 6.32
N LYS A 188 4.21 13.33 6.23
CA LYS A 188 3.43 14.37 6.93
C LYS A 188 2.78 15.38 6.01
N ARG A 189 3.19 15.45 4.75
CA ARG A 189 2.65 16.41 3.76
C ARG A 189 1.37 15.91 3.11
N ILE A 190 1.17 14.59 3.07
CA ILE A 190 -0.08 13.97 2.63
C ILE A 190 -1.02 13.83 3.84
N PRO A 191 -2.24 14.40 3.83
CA PRO A 191 -3.17 14.25 4.95
C PRO A 191 -3.75 12.83 5.01
N GLN A 192 -3.73 12.20 6.18
CA GLN A 192 -4.26 10.82 6.34
C GLN A 192 -5.75 10.69 6.00
N ARG A 193 -6.56 11.73 6.25
CA ARG A 193 -7.98 11.78 5.86
C ARG A 193 -8.21 11.62 4.35
N GLU A 194 -7.19 11.91 3.56
CA GLU A 194 -7.26 11.84 2.10
C GLU A 194 -6.95 10.46 1.54
N LEU A 195 -6.36 9.58 2.36
CA LEU A 195 -5.99 8.22 1.95
C LEU A 195 -7.18 7.44 1.40
N ILE A 196 -6.90 6.59 0.41
CA ILE A 196 -7.86 5.70 -0.22
C ILE A 196 -7.70 4.29 0.35
N CYS A 197 -8.80 3.65 0.72
CA CYS A 197 -8.78 2.30 1.27
C CYS A 197 -8.17 1.31 0.26
N PRO A 198 -7.21 0.46 0.66
CA PRO A 198 -6.65 -0.57 -0.21
C PRO A 198 -7.70 -1.62 -0.65
N LEU A 199 -8.27 -1.47 -1.84
CA LEU A 199 -9.30 -2.38 -2.33
C LEU A 199 -8.71 -3.65 -2.99
N ASP A 200 -8.60 -4.74 -2.22
CA ASP A 200 -8.38 -6.09 -2.76
C ASP A 200 -9.66 -6.95 -2.75
N LEU A 201 -9.54 -8.22 -3.17
CA LEU A 201 -10.68 -9.14 -3.26
C LEU A 201 -11.35 -9.42 -1.90
N HIS A 202 -10.58 -9.42 -0.81
CA HIS A 202 -11.11 -9.66 0.53
C HIS A 202 -11.90 -8.43 1.00
N VAL A 203 -11.29 -7.25 0.87
CA VAL A 203 -11.92 -5.97 1.24
C VAL A 203 -13.15 -5.69 0.38
N ASP A 204 -13.06 -5.89 -0.95
CA ASP A 204 -14.18 -5.70 -1.90
C ASP A 204 -15.37 -6.60 -1.53
N ARG A 205 -15.13 -7.88 -1.24
CA ARG A 205 -16.18 -8.82 -0.85
C ARG A 205 -16.87 -8.41 0.46
N THR A 206 -16.09 -8.13 1.51
CA THR A 206 -16.64 -7.70 2.81
C THR A 206 -17.41 -6.39 2.68
N ALA A 207 -16.84 -5.41 1.99
CA ALA A 207 -17.47 -4.10 1.81
C ALA A 207 -18.78 -4.17 1.03
N ARG A 208 -18.87 -5.02 0.00
CA ARG A 208 -20.13 -5.27 -0.72
C ARG A 208 -21.19 -5.91 0.17
N ALA A 209 -20.79 -6.93 0.95
CA ALA A 209 -21.71 -7.62 1.86
C ALA A 209 -22.24 -6.69 2.96
N LEU A 210 -21.45 -5.69 3.38
CA LEU A 210 -21.86 -4.64 4.31
C LEU A 210 -22.61 -3.47 3.64
N GLY A 211 -22.81 -3.49 2.31
CA GLY A 211 -23.50 -2.43 1.58
C GLY A 211 -22.69 -1.13 1.38
N LEU A 212 -21.37 -1.16 1.60
CA LEU A 212 -20.46 -0.02 1.42
C LEU A 212 -20.06 0.21 -0.04
N ILE A 213 -20.20 -0.82 -0.88
CA ILE A 213 -19.95 -0.77 -2.33
C ILE A 213 -21.18 -1.26 -3.07
N THR A 214 -21.68 -0.46 -4.01
CA THR A 214 -22.83 -0.82 -4.86
C THR A 214 -22.45 -0.99 -6.33
N ARG A 215 -21.33 -0.43 -6.77
CA ARG A 215 -20.84 -0.53 -8.16
C ARG A 215 -20.44 -1.95 -8.50
N ARG A 216 -20.82 -2.49 -9.66
CA ARG A 216 -20.46 -3.87 -10.07
C ARG A 216 -18.96 -4.06 -10.38
N GLN A 217 -18.31 -3.04 -10.94
CA GLN A 217 -16.89 -3.10 -11.31
C GLN A 217 -16.01 -3.01 -10.05
N THR A 218 -14.77 -3.49 -10.15
CA THR A 218 -13.72 -3.30 -9.13
C THR A 218 -12.60 -2.50 -9.78
N ASP A 219 -12.72 -1.17 -9.68
CA ASP A 219 -11.88 -0.17 -10.35
C ASP A 219 -11.58 1.01 -9.42
N TRP A 220 -10.83 2.02 -9.91
CA TRP A 220 -10.50 3.22 -9.11
C TRP A 220 -11.74 3.86 -8.48
N LYS A 221 -12.81 4.03 -9.26
CA LYS A 221 -14.09 4.60 -8.80
C LYS A 221 -14.71 3.80 -7.66
N THR A 222 -14.47 2.50 -7.62
CA THR A 222 -14.96 1.60 -6.56
C THR A 222 -14.14 1.74 -5.29
N ALA A 223 -12.80 1.88 -5.40
CA ALA A 223 -11.95 2.19 -4.25
C ALA A 223 -12.29 3.56 -3.65
N TRP A 224 -12.58 4.55 -4.50
CA TRP A 224 -13.08 5.85 -4.08
C TRP A 224 -14.46 5.75 -3.41
N GLN A 225 -15.44 5.03 -4.01
CA GLN A 225 -16.77 4.82 -3.41
C GLN A 225 -16.69 4.16 -2.03
N LEU A 226 -15.85 3.14 -1.86
CA LEU A 226 -15.62 2.51 -0.58
C LEU A 226 -15.13 3.54 0.44
N THR A 227 -14.08 4.30 0.08
CA THR A 227 -13.48 5.28 0.97
C THR A 227 -14.47 6.38 1.36
N GLU A 228 -15.27 6.89 0.43
CA GLU A 228 -16.32 7.87 0.72
C GLU A 228 -17.40 7.31 1.67
N SER A 229 -17.73 6.03 1.56
CA SER A 229 -18.65 5.37 2.49
C SER A 229 -18.02 5.27 3.89
N LEU A 230 -16.73 4.96 3.97
CA LEU A 230 -15.97 4.91 5.23
C LEU A 230 -15.79 6.29 5.88
N ARG A 231 -15.64 7.35 5.09
CA ARG A 231 -15.58 8.75 5.58
C ARG A 231 -16.85 9.18 6.33
N ARG A 232 -17.99 8.52 6.10
CA ARG A 232 -19.23 8.76 6.87
C ARG A 232 -19.15 8.24 8.30
N PHE A 233 -18.21 7.32 8.57
CA PHE A 233 -17.98 6.78 9.91
C PHE A 233 -16.83 7.49 10.60
N ASP A 234 -15.72 7.71 9.89
CA ASP A 234 -14.60 8.50 10.37
C ASP A 234 -14.02 9.33 9.23
N ARG A 235 -14.20 10.66 9.31
CA ARG A 235 -13.73 11.59 8.30
C ARG A 235 -12.22 11.83 8.39
N GLU A 236 -11.64 11.70 9.58
CA GLU A 236 -10.22 12.01 9.81
C GLU A 236 -9.32 10.80 9.56
N ASP A 237 -9.82 9.59 9.77
CA ASP A 237 -9.10 8.34 9.46
C ASP A 237 -10.04 7.29 8.83
N PRO A 238 -10.48 7.49 7.57
CA PRO A 238 -11.37 6.54 6.89
C PRO A 238 -10.70 5.19 6.59
N VAL A 239 -9.37 5.17 6.46
CA VAL A 239 -8.61 3.99 6.05
C VAL A 239 -8.27 3.04 7.20
N LYS A 240 -8.48 3.43 8.47
CA LYS A 240 -8.40 2.49 9.61
C LYS A 240 -9.33 1.29 9.44
N TYR A 241 -10.45 1.46 8.74
CA TYR A 241 -11.41 0.40 8.51
C TYR A 241 -10.90 -0.66 7.52
N ASP A 242 -9.75 -0.46 6.87
CA ASP A 242 -9.07 -1.55 6.15
C ASP A 242 -8.78 -2.74 7.09
N PHE A 243 -8.36 -2.48 8.34
CA PHE A 243 -8.14 -3.53 9.34
C PHE A 243 -9.42 -4.31 9.63
N ALA A 244 -10.56 -3.62 9.76
CA ALA A 244 -11.86 -4.25 9.96
C ALA A 244 -12.26 -5.11 8.74
N LEU A 245 -12.28 -4.52 7.55
CA LEU A 245 -12.77 -5.17 6.33
C LEU A 245 -11.90 -6.37 5.93
N PHE A 246 -10.58 -6.23 6.05
CA PHE A 246 -9.63 -7.29 5.77
C PHE A 246 -9.68 -8.38 6.85
N GLY A 247 -9.65 -8.00 8.13
CA GLY A 247 -9.66 -8.94 9.25
C GLY A 247 -10.90 -9.83 9.27
N LEU A 248 -12.09 -9.25 9.09
CA LEU A 248 -13.34 -9.99 8.97
C LEU A 248 -13.29 -11.04 7.85
N SER A 249 -12.73 -10.69 6.69
CA SER A 249 -12.64 -11.64 5.59
C SER A 249 -11.66 -12.79 5.83
N VAL A 250 -10.60 -12.57 6.61
CA VAL A 250 -9.54 -13.57 6.82
C VAL A 250 -9.86 -14.48 7.99
N ALA A 251 -10.46 -13.94 9.06
CA ALA A 251 -10.89 -14.72 10.21
C ALA A 251 -12.08 -15.65 9.90
N GLY A 252 -12.80 -15.38 8.81
CA GLY A 252 -14.04 -16.09 8.51
C GLY A 252 -15.18 -15.70 9.47
N ASP A 253 -15.00 -14.60 10.22
CA ASP A 253 -16.01 -14.01 11.09
C ASP A 253 -17.30 -13.85 10.29
N SER A 254 -18.37 -14.49 10.78
CA SER A 254 -19.66 -14.34 10.15
C SER A 254 -20.12 -12.90 10.32
N LEU A 255 -20.51 -12.23 9.24
CA LEU A 255 -21.08 -10.88 9.32
C LEU A 255 -22.30 -10.85 10.26
N THR A 256 -22.94 -12.01 10.44
CA THR A 256 -24.08 -12.27 11.31
C THR A 256 -23.79 -12.23 12.81
N GLU A 257 -22.54 -12.34 13.27
CA GLU A 257 -22.19 -12.39 14.71
C GLU A 257 -22.13 -11.02 15.40
N GLY A 258 -22.41 -9.92 14.71
CA GLY A 258 -22.44 -8.59 15.34
C GLY A 258 -23.18 -7.50 14.56
N TYR A 259 -23.56 -7.76 13.30
CA TYR A 259 -24.32 -6.82 12.49
C TYR A 259 -25.21 -7.58 11.49
N SER A 260 -26.52 -7.63 11.73
CA SER A 260 -27.46 -8.04 10.69
C SER A 260 -27.64 -6.88 9.70
N PRO A 261 -27.20 -7.01 8.43
CA PRO A 261 -27.47 -5.97 7.44
C PRO A 261 -28.99 -5.78 7.34
N PRO A 262 -29.50 -4.55 7.16
CA PRO A 262 -30.91 -4.34 6.93
C PRO A 262 -31.31 -5.19 5.73
N CYS A 263 -32.29 -6.07 5.93
CA CYS A 263 -32.79 -6.98 4.92
C CYS A 263 -33.05 -6.19 3.64
N SER A 264 -32.27 -6.45 2.59
CA SER A 264 -32.55 -5.90 1.27
C SER A 264 -33.95 -6.38 0.89
N ILE A 265 -34.86 -5.43 0.70
CA ILE A 265 -36.15 -5.68 0.05
C ILE A 265 -35.82 -6.42 -1.25
N ARG A 266 -36.35 -7.64 -1.37
CA ARG A 266 -36.19 -8.50 -2.55
C ARG A 266 -36.69 -7.81 -3.80
#